data_AF-A0A2G9PTA6-F1
#
_entry.id   AF-A0A2G9PTA6-F1
#
_cell.length_a   1.000
_cell.length_b   1.000
_cell.length_c   1.000
_cell.angle_alpha   90.00
_cell.angle_beta   90.00
_cell.angle_gamma   90.00
#
_symmetry.space_group_name_H-M   'P 1'
#
loop_
_entity.id
_entity.type
_entity.pdbx_description
1 polymer ?
#
loop_
_entity_poly.entity_id
_entity_poly.type
_entity_poly.pdbx_seq_one_letter_code
_entity_poly.pdbx_strand_id
1 'polypeptide(L)'
;GNIADGLSRSWLGMADWRSDVWIPDECSECKVRLRCMGGCKADAISAYGNPKKPDPLCDISFSPKDRSDNKLELTNKTQFKVNPRLKVRSESFGGILFVSTSTWAPVDVRLFGLFSQRKEVVLLEDIANALNVENGKAVSTATYLLSKQILL
;
A
#
# COMPACT_ATOMS: atom_id res chain seq x y z
N GLY A 1 4.25 13.92 -21.32
CA GLY A 1 5.05 15.06 -20.85
C GLY A 1 6.47 14.94 -21.35
N ASN A 2 7.17 16.04 -21.58
CA ASN A 2 8.58 16.03 -21.97
C ASN A 2 9.46 16.31 -20.74
N ILE A 3 10.40 15.40 -20.45
CA ILE A 3 11.28 15.51 -19.27
C ILE A 3 12.09 16.81 -19.23
N ALA A 4 12.35 17.42 -20.40
CA ALA A 4 13.00 18.73 -20.51
C ALA A 4 12.21 19.85 -19.82
N ASP A 5 10.88 19.70 -19.67
CA ASP A 5 10.02 20.67 -18.98
C ASP A 5 10.10 20.56 -17.44
N GLY A 6 10.85 19.56 -16.95
CA GLY A 6 10.96 19.20 -15.54
C GLY A 6 9.97 18.11 -15.12
N LEU A 7 10.33 17.36 -14.07
CA LEU A 7 9.58 16.20 -13.60
C LEU A 7 8.14 16.55 -13.19
N SER A 8 7.93 17.64 -12.45
CA SER A 8 6.59 18.03 -11.98
C SER A 8 5.65 18.34 -13.15
N ARG A 9 6.11 19.12 -14.14
CA ARG A 9 5.30 19.45 -15.33
C ARG A 9 5.06 18.22 -16.20
N SER A 10 6.08 17.38 -16.38
CA SER A 10 5.95 16.10 -17.10
C SER A 10 4.89 15.20 -16.47
N TRP A 11 4.93 15.08 -15.14
CA TRP A 11 3.99 14.28 -14.35
C TRP A 11 2.55 14.80 -14.44
N LEU A 12 2.37 16.11 -14.34
CA LEU A 12 1.07 16.75 -14.50
C LEU A 12 0.53 16.58 -15.93
N GLY A 13 1.37 16.69 -16.95
CA GLY A 13 1.00 16.44 -18.35
C GLY A 13 0.71 14.97 -18.68
N MET A 14 0.82 14.05 -17.71
CA MET A 14 0.38 12.66 -17.81
C MET A 14 -0.92 12.40 -17.04
N ALA A 15 -1.69 13.45 -16.71
CA ALA A 15 -2.92 13.33 -15.93
C ALA A 15 -3.89 12.30 -16.52
N ASP A 16 -4.15 12.37 -17.83
CA ASP A 16 -5.10 11.48 -18.50
C ASP A 16 -4.67 10.00 -18.40
N TRP A 17 -3.37 9.72 -18.45
CA TRP A 17 -2.84 8.36 -18.31
C TRP A 17 -2.96 7.80 -16.90
N ARG A 18 -3.23 8.65 -15.91
CA ARG A 18 -3.37 8.30 -14.49
C ARG A 18 -4.80 8.45 -13.99
N SER A 19 -5.70 9.02 -14.80
CA SER A 19 -7.11 9.17 -14.49
C SER A 19 -7.91 7.98 -15.02
N ASP A 20 -9.20 7.99 -14.74
CA ASP A 20 -10.17 6.99 -15.20
C ASP A 20 -10.64 7.22 -16.64
N VAL A 21 -10.17 8.27 -17.32
CA VAL A 21 -10.61 8.67 -18.66
C VAL A 21 -10.44 7.57 -19.71
N TRP A 22 -9.45 6.69 -19.54
CA TRP A 22 -9.16 5.55 -20.42
C TRP A 22 -9.64 4.20 -19.91
N ILE A 23 -10.40 4.17 -18.81
CA ILE A 23 -11.03 2.92 -18.37
C ILE A 23 -12.10 2.53 -19.40
N PRO A 24 -12.09 1.29 -19.93
CA PRO A 24 -13.10 0.81 -20.86
C PRO A 24 -14.50 0.84 -20.25
N ASP A 25 -15.51 1.15 -21.07
CA ASP A 25 -16.90 1.15 -20.62
C ASP A 25 -17.33 -0.27 -20.20
N GLU A 26 -16.79 -1.31 -20.85
CA GLU A 26 -17.03 -2.72 -20.50
C GLU A 26 -16.52 -3.07 -19.09
N CYS A 27 -15.65 -2.26 -18.49
CA CYS A 27 -15.16 -2.43 -17.13
C CYS A 27 -16.04 -1.73 -16.07
N SER A 28 -17.18 -1.12 -16.43
CA SER A 28 -18.01 -0.37 -15.49
C SER A 28 -18.42 -1.20 -14.27
N GLU A 29 -18.82 -2.45 -14.48
CA GLU A 29 -19.29 -3.36 -13.42
C GLU A 29 -18.14 -4.14 -12.74
N CYS A 30 -16.90 -3.98 -13.21
CA CYS A 30 -15.76 -4.73 -12.67
C CYS A 30 -15.32 -4.15 -11.32
N LYS A 31 -15.38 -4.97 -10.26
CA LYS A 31 -14.99 -4.58 -8.89
C LYS A 31 -13.54 -4.12 -8.77
N VAL A 32 -12.66 -4.58 -9.66
CA VAL A 32 -11.23 -4.26 -9.64
C VAL A 32 -10.82 -3.21 -10.69
N ARG A 33 -11.78 -2.54 -11.35
CA ARG A 33 -11.51 -1.59 -12.44
C ARG A 33 -10.53 -0.48 -12.06
N LEU A 34 -10.61 0.06 -10.84
CA LEU A 34 -9.71 1.10 -10.36
C LEU A 34 -8.33 0.58 -9.92
N ARG A 35 -8.19 -0.75 -9.79
CA ARG A 35 -6.93 -1.39 -9.43
C ARG A 35 -6.10 -1.72 -10.66
N CYS A 36 -6.72 -2.25 -11.70
CA CYS A 36 -6.04 -2.55 -12.97
C CYS A 36 -6.11 -1.40 -13.98
N MET A 37 -7.00 -0.42 -13.79
CA MET A 37 -7.27 0.69 -14.71
C MET A 37 -7.64 0.23 -16.14
N GLY A 38 -8.23 -0.96 -16.27
CA GLY A 38 -8.54 -1.59 -17.56
C GLY A 38 -7.35 -2.25 -18.27
N GLY A 39 -6.24 -2.51 -17.55
CA GLY A 39 -5.08 -3.24 -18.05
C GLY A 39 -4.11 -2.41 -18.89
N CYS A 40 -3.33 -3.07 -19.74
CA CYS A 40 -2.30 -2.45 -20.57
C CYS A 40 -2.91 -1.69 -21.75
N LYS A 41 -2.73 -0.36 -21.76
CA LYS A 41 -3.21 0.51 -22.85
C LYS A 41 -2.43 0.34 -24.14
N ALA A 42 -1.15 0.01 -24.05
CA ALA A 42 -0.33 -0.26 -25.24
C ALA A 42 -0.83 -1.52 -25.97
N ASP A 43 -1.21 -2.56 -25.22
CA ASP A 43 -1.76 -3.79 -25.80
C ASP A 43 -3.15 -3.55 -26.37
N ALA A 44 -4.00 -2.77 -25.69
CA ALA A 44 -5.30 -2.37 -26.23
C ALA A 44 -5.20 -1.54 -27.53
N ILE A 45 -4.25 -0.60 -27.61
CA ILE A 45 -3.98 0.14 -28.87
C ILE A 45 -3.46 -0.81 -29.95
N SER A 46 -2.54 -1.72 -29.60
CA SER A 46 -1.94 -2.64 -30.58
C SER A 46 -2.95 -3.64 -31.14
N ALA A 47 -3.84 -4.16 -30.30
CA ALA A 47 -4.84 -5.15 -30.69
C ALA A 47 -6.10 -4.53 -31.32
N TYR A 48 -6.54 -3.37 -30.84
CA TYR A 48 -7.85 -2.79 -31.20
C TYR A 48 -7.78 -1.39 -31.81
N GLY A 49 -6.60 -0.75 -31.85
CA GLY A 49 -6.44 0.64 -32.28
C GLY A 49 -7.07 1.68 -31.33
N ASN A 50 -7.50 1.27 -30.14
CA ASN A 50 -8.25 2.11 -29.21
C ASN A 50 -7.83 1.87 -27.74
N PRO A 51 -7.29 2.88 -27.02
CA PRO A 51 -6.90 2.74 -25.62
C PRO A 51 -8.09 2.56 -24.66
N LYS A 52 -9.32 2.86 -25.10
CA LYS A 52 -10.55 2.61 -24.34
C LYS A 52 -11.07 1.17 -24.49
N LYS A 53 -10.37 0.30 -25.21
CA LYS A 53 -10.72 -1.13 -25.20
C LYS A 53 -10.06 -1.85 -24.02
N PRO A 54 -10.69 -2.90 -23.48
CA PRO A 54 -10.05 -3.77 -22.50
C PRO A 54 -8.72 -4.28 -23.03
N ASP A 55 -7.76 -4.48 -22.12
CA ASP A 55 -6.56 -5.24 -22.43
C ASP A 55 -6.94 -6.60 -23.06
N PRO A 56 -6.35 -7.00 -24.20
CA PRO A 56 -6.68 -8.26 -24.87
C PRO A 56 -6.41 -9.50 -24.02
N LEU A 57 -5.61 -9.38 -22.95
CA LEU A 57 -5.35 -10.45 -21.99
C LEU A 57 -6.35 -10.45 -20.82
N CYS A 58 -7.27 -9.50 -20.77
CA CYS A 58 -8.30 -9.42 -19.73
C CYS A 58 -9.41 -10.44 -19.99
N ASP A 59 -9.65 -11.32 -19.01
CA ASP A 59 -10.86 -12.14 -18.95
C ASP A 59 -11.93 -11.40 -18.12
N ILE A 60 -12.88 -10.75 -18.80
CA ILE A 60 -13.97 -10.00 -18.15
C ILE A 60 -14.91 -10.93 -17.37
N SER A 61 -14.96 -12.22 -17.73
CA SER A 61 -15.80 -13.20 -17.02
C SER A 61 -15.21 -13.61 -15.66
N PHE A 62 -13.91 -13.38 -15.48
CA PHE A 62 -13.19 -13.72 -14.26
C PHE A 62 -12.95 -12.48 -13.39
N SER A 63 -13.60 -12.43 -12.23
CA SER A 63 -13.26 -11.47 -11.19
C SER A 63 -12.36 -12.14 -10.14
N PRO A 64 -11.16 -11.60 -9.87
CA PRO A 64 -10.33 -12.10 -8.79
C PRO A 64 -11.14 -12.08 -7.49
N LYS A 65 -11.10 -13.20 -6.75
CA LYS A 65 -11.61 -13.19 -5.39
C LYS A 65 -10.80 -12.16 -4.61
N ASP A 66 -11.49 -11.28 -3.88
CA ASP A 66 -10.82 -10.53 -2.82
C ASP A 66 -10.06 -11.55 -1.99
N ARG A 67 -8.77 -11.30 -1.74
CA ARG A 67 -8.08 -12.07 -0.71
C ARG A 67 -8.97 -11.93 0.50
N SER A 68 -9.50 -13.05 1.01
CA SER A 68 -10.18 -13.03 2.29
C SER A 68 -9.19 -12.38 3.22
N ASP A 69 -9.50 -11.17 3.68
CA ASP A 69 -8.82 -10.61 4.82
C ASP A 69 -9.08 -11.64 5.90
N ASN A 70 -8.11 -12.54 6.13
CA ASN A 70 -8.01 -13.23 7.40
C ASN A 70 -7.74 -12.08 8.37
N LYS A 71 -8.82 -11.41 8.78
CA LYS A 71 -8.78 -10.37 9.79
C LYS A 71 -8.30 -11.11 11.02
N LEU A 72 -7.01 -10.97 11.30
CA LEU A 72 -6.48 -11.34 12.59
C LEU A 72 -7.35 -10.60 13.60
N GLU A 73 -8.09 -11.35 14.41
CA GLU A 73 -8.86 -10.77 15.50
C GLU A 73 -7.88 -10.31 16.58
N LEU A 74 -7.34 -9.11 16.36
CA LEU A 74 -6.45 -8.47 17.31
C LEU A 74 -7.30 -7.84 18.41
N THR A 75 -7.19 -8.40 19.62
CA THR A 75 -7.76 -7.79 20.82
C THR A 75 -6.82 -6.74 21.41
N ASN A 76 -7.31 -5.88 22.29
CA ASN A 76 -6.49 -4.87 22.98
C ASN A 76 -5.31 -5.47 23.76
N LYS A 77 -5.41 -6.73 24.19
CA LYS A 77 -4.37 -7.45 24.94
C LYS A 77 -3.36 -8.16 24.03
N THR A 78 -3.49 -8.02 22.71
CA THR A 78 -2.59 -8.69 21.79
C THR A 78 -1.18 -8.10 21.91
N GLN A 79 -0.23 -9.00 22.12
CA GLN A 79 1.19 -8.70 22.23
C GLN A 79 1.86 -9.11 20.93
N PHE A 80 2.75 -8.25 20.46
CA PHE A 80 3.58 -8.49 19.30
C PHE A 80 5.03 -8.53 19.75
N LYS A 81 5.79 -9.51 19.26
CA LYS A 81 7.23 -9.50 19.44
C LYS A 81 7.85 -8.62 18.38
N VAL A 82 8.67 -7.66 18.78
CA VAL A 82 9.45 -6.86 17.82
C VAL A 82 10.52 -7.76 17.21
N ASN A 83 10.67 -7.70 15.88
CA ASN A 83 11.68 -8.50 15.20
C ASN A 83 13.07 -8.17 15.79
N PRO A 84 13.81 -9.15 16.32
CA PRO A 84 15.08 -8.89 17.01
C PRO A 84 16.17 -8.34 16.07
N ARG A 85 15.98 -8.46 14.76
CA ARG A 85 16.87 -7.89 13.74
C ARG A 85 16.49 -6.46 13.34
N LEU A 86 15.46 -5.87 13.96
CA LEU A 86 15.00 -4.53 13.65
C LEU A 86 16.09 -3.50 13.94
N LYS A 87 16.42 -2.71 12.92
CA LYS A 87 17.22 -1.50 13.00
C LYS A 87 16.32 -0.31 12.71
N VAL A 88 16.57 0.78 13.42
CA VAL A 88 15.82 2.03 13.24
C VAL A 88 16.76 3.11 12.71
N ARG A 89 16.31 3.89 11.73
CA ARG A 89 17.03 5.04 11.19
C ARG A 89 16.13 6.27 11.20
N SER A 90 16.58 7.36 11.83
CA SER A 90 15.83 8.62 11.84
C SER A 90 15.89 9.29 10.46
N GLU A 91 14.77 9.90 10.07
CA GLU A 91 14.61 10.68 8.84
C GLU A 91 13.81 11.95 9.16
N SER A 92 13.85 12.95 8.28
CA SER A 92 13.11 14.22 8.49
C SER A 92 11.59 14.04 8.63
N PHE A 93 11.02 12.94 8.10
CA PHE A 93 9.60 12.60 8.21
C PHE A 93 9.26 11.70 9.40
N GLY A 94 10.25 11.24 10.17
CA GLY A 94 10.08 10.25 11.24
C GLY A 94 11.23 9.25 11.23
N GLY A 95 11.06 8.15 10.51
CA GLY A 95 12.16 7.23 10.28
C GLY A 95 11.80 5.97 9.52
N ILE A 96 12.77 5.08 9.43
CA ILE A 96 12.68 3.80 8.74
C ILE A 96 12.89 2.68 9.75
N LEU A 97 11.96 1.73 9.76
CA LEU A 97 12.04 0.45 10.44
C LEU A 97 12.61 -0.57 9.44
N PHE A 98 13.79 -1.11 9.69
CA PHE A 98 14.54 -1.95 8.74
C PHE A 98 14.94 -3.29 9.33
N VAL A 99 14.55 -4.39 8.69
CA VAL A 99 15.02 -5.76 8.99
C VAL A 99 15.83 -6.31 7.80
N SER A 100 15.36 -6.08 6.57
CA SER A 100 16.02 -6.47 5.32
C SER A 100 15.59 -5.58 4.15
N THR A 101 16.17 -5.77 2.97
CA THR A 101 15.81 -5.02 1.74
C THR A 101 14.37 -5.23 1.30
N SER A 102 13.75 -6.37 1.61
CA SER A 102 12.32 -6.66 1.36
C SER A 102 11.43 -6.39 2.57
N THR A 103 12.03 -6.16 3.74
CA THR A 103 11.38 -6.17 5.06
C THR A 103 11.70 -4.85 5.76
N TRP A 104 11.03 -3.78 5.32
CA TRP A 104 11.16 -2.46 5.89
C TRP A 104 9.85 -1.68 5.77
N ALA A 105 9.71 -0.64 6.59
CA ALA A 105 8.59 0.29 6.54
C ALA A 105 9.04 1.71 6.89
N PRO A 106 8.67 2.73 6.11
CA PRO A 106 8.75 4.11 6.56
C PRO A 106 7.63 4.37 7.56
N VAL A 107 7.93 5.13 8.60
CA VAL A 107 6.97 5.48 9.66
C VAL A 107 7.10 6.95 10.03
N ASP A 108 6.01 7.51 10.53
CA ASP A 108 6.02 8.88 11.04
C ASP A 108 6.78 9.00 12.37
N VAL A 109 6.97 10.23 12.84
CA VAL A 109 7.70 10.55 14.08
C VAL A 109 7.11 9.82 15.29
N ARG A 110 5.78 9.67 15.33
CA ARG A 110 5.07 9.07 16.48
C ARG A 110 5.39 7.59 16.61
N LEU A 111 5.21 6.84 15.52
CA LEU A 111 5.45 5.41 15.50
C LEU A 111 6.96 5.11 15.55
N PHE A 112 7.80 5.97 14.96
CA PHE A 112 9.26 5.89 15.12
C PHE A 112 9.68 5.98 16.60
N GLY A 113 9.05 6.88 17.36
CA GLY A 113 9.30 7.02 18.79
C GLY A 113 9.05 5.73 19.58
N LEU A 114 7.98 5.00 19.26
CA LEU A 114 7.66 3.71 19.89
C LEU A 114 8.78 2.67 19.68
N PHE A 115 9.27 2.51 18.45
CA PHE A 115 10.29 1.51 18.13
C PHE A 115 11.71 1.94 18.53
N SER A 116 11.96 3.24 18.69
CA SER A 116 13.24 3.77 19.16
C SER A 116 13.54 3.40 20.61
N GLN A 117 12.51 3.09 21.40
CA GLN A 117 12.64 2.64 22.80
C GLN A 117 13.16 1.19 22.93
N ARG A 118 13.31 0.45 21.82
CA ARG A 118 13.80 -0.94 21.78
C ARG A 118 13.07 -1.90 22.72
N LYS A 119 11.76 -1.71 22.92
CA LYS A 119 10.92 -2.71 23.59
C LYS A 119 10.95 -4.02 22.80
N GLU A 120 11.13 -5.15 23.47
CA GLU A 120 11.05 -6.47 22.82
C GLU A 120 9.60 -6.86 22.49
N VAL A 121 8.65 -6.35 23.28
CA VAL A 121 7.22 -6.62 23.14
C VAL A 121 6.49 -5.29 23.04
N VAL A 122 5.56 -5.21 22.08
CA VAL A 122 4.70 -4.06 21.84
C VAL A 122 3.25 -4.54 21.90
N LEU A 123 2.40 -3.84 22.66
CA LEU A 123 0.97 -4.10 22.72
C LEU A 123 0.24 -3.36 21.59
N LEU A 124 -0.94 -3.84 21.20
CA LEU A 124 -1.81 -3.07 20.30
C LEU A 124 -2.12 -1.67 20.86
N GLU A 125 -2.30 -1.58 22.18
CA GLU A 125 -2.51 -0.32 22.90
C GLU A 125 -1.30 0.63 22.81
N ASP A 126 -0.06 0.12 22.81
CA ASP A 126 1.12 0.97 22.60
C ASP A 126 1.09 1.64 21.21
N ILE A 127 0.66 0.90 20.19
CA ILE A 127 0.53 1.42 18.81
C ILE A 127 -0.59 2.46 18.74
N ALA A 128 -1.73 2.17 19.36
CA ALA A 128 -2.87 3.08 19.43
C ALA A 128 -2.51 4.40 20.14
N ASN A 129 -1.83 4.30 21.28
CA ASN A 129 -1.35 5.44 22.07
C ASN A 129 -0.31 6.26 21.30
N ALA A 130 0.64 5.60 20.63
CA ALA A 130 1.63 6.31 19.82
C ALA A 130 0.96 7.12 18.70
N LEU A 131 -0.02 6.53 18.01
CA LEU A 131 -0.71 7.19 16.90
C LEU A 131 -1.82 8.16 17.33
N ASN A 132 -2.20 8.17 18.61
CA ASN A 132 -3.36 8.88 19.15
C ASN A 132 -4.66 8.51 18.42
N VAL A 133 -4.93 7.21 18.30
CA VAL A 133 -6.12 6.66 17.64
C VAL A 133 -6.76 5.56 18.49
N GLU A 134 -8.03 5.26 18.22
CA GLU A 134 -8.71 4.10 18.82
C GLU A 134 -8.07 2.78 18.37
N ASN A 135 -8.15 1.76 19.22
CA ASN A 135 -7.56 0.44 18.95
C ASN A 135 -8.01 -0.17 17.62
N GLY A 136 -9.28 0.03 17.22
CA GLY A 136 -9.78 -0.43 15.93
C GLY A 136 -9.02 0.13 14.72
N LYS A 137 -8.52 1.38 14.81
CA LYS A 137 -7.67 1.99 13.78
C LYS A 137 -6.21 1.55 13.90
N ALA A 138 -5.74 1.20 15.09
CA ALA A 138 -4.40 0.65 15.30
C ALA A 138 -4.25 -0.77 14.69
N VAL A 139 -5.32 -1.55 14.60
CA VAL A 139 -5.34 -2.90 13.99
C VAL A 139 -4.77 -2.90 12.57
N SER A 140 -5.12 -1.90 11.75
CA SER A 140 -4.63 -1.83 10.36
C SER A 140 -3.12 -1.59 10.30
N THR A 141 -2.61 -0.75 11.20
CA THR A 141 -1.17 -0.50 11.32
C THR A 141 -0.44 -1.73 11.85
N ALA A 142 -0.95 -2.38 12.89
CA ALA A 142 -0.37 -3.61 13.43
C ALA A 142 -0.34 -4.74 12.40
N THR A 143 -1.44 -4.92 11.66
CA THR A 143 -1.54 -5.89 10.55
C THR A 143 -0.55 -5.58 9.43
N TYR A 144 -0.37 -4.30 9.09
CA TYR A 144 0.64 -3.89 8.12
C TYR A 144 2.06 -4.24 8.61
N LEU A 145 2.39 -3.93 9.86
CA LEU A 145 3.71 -4.23 10.44
C LEU A 145 3.97 -5.74 10.58
N LEU A 146 2.95 -6.54 10.87
CA LEU A 146 3.00 -8.01 10.83
C LEU A 146 3.26 -8.52 9.41
N SER A 147 2.54 -8.00 8.41
CA SER A 147 2.75 -8.37 7.00
C SER A 147 4.16 -8.04 6.50
N LYS A 148 4.79 -7.03 7.12
CA LYS A 148 6.17 -6.61 6.87
C LYS A 148 7.18 -7.29 7.79
N GLN A 149 6.78 -8.25 8.63
CA GLN A 149 7.63 -8.93 9.62
C GLN A 149 8.45 -7.98 10.51
N ILE A 150 7.96 -6.75 10.72
CA ILE A 150 8.51 -5.82 11.71
C ILE A 150 8.06 -6.24 13.11
N LEU A 151 6.79 -6.64 13.18
CA LEU A 151 6.20 -7.35 14.31
C LEU A 151 6.08 -8.84 13.96
N LEU A 152 6.15 -9.69 14.97
CA LEU A 152 6.01 -11.14 14.92
C LEU A 152 4.89 -11.60 15.87
#